data_AF-A0AAU9C8J7-F1
#
_entry.id   AF-A0AAU9C8J7-F1
#
_cell.length_a   1.000
_cell.length_b   1.000
_cell.length_c   1.000
_cell.angle_alpha   90.00
_cell.angle_beta   90.00
_cell.angle_gamma   90.00
#
_symmetry.space_group_name_H-M   'P 1'
#
loop_
_entity.id
_entity.type
_entity.pdbx_description
1 polymer ?
#
loop_
_entity_poly.entity_id
_entity_poly.type
_entity_poly.pdbx_seq_one_letter_code
_entity_poly.pdbx_strand_id
1 'polypeptide(L)'
;MRLLLDTHALIWWLTDDPALPQAARDVITSPDNDVYVSHVSAWEIAVKRQLGKIEFPLEAFEDILATNQFEPLPIRLEHILALGNLPMHHRDPFDRLLVAQAGKDRLTLVSGDRQMAAYRVRLLWNEM
;
A
#
# COMPACT_ATOMS: atom_id res chain seq x y z
N MET A 1 -1.41 6.21 14.39
CA MET A 1 -0.33 5.51 13.65
C MET A 1 -0.25 6.10 12.26
N ARG A 2 0.83 5.88 11.51
CA ARG A 2 0.90 6.24 10.08
C ARG A 2 0.98 4.97 9.26
N LEU A 3 -0.05 4.71 8.46
CA LEU A 3 -0.25 3.47 7.73
C LEU A 3 0.04 3.69 6.24
N LEU A 4 0.65 2.72 5.57
CA LEU A 4 0.71 2.67 4.11
C LEU A 4 -0.09 1.47 3.64
N LEU A 5 -1.16 1.68 2.87
CA LEU A 5 -1.91 0.57 2.30
C LEU A 5 -1.12 -0.05 1.13
N ASP A 6 -1.02 -1.37 1.14
CA ASP A 6 -0.67 -2.14 -0.04
C ASP A 6 -1.78 -2.05 -1.09
N THR A 7 -1.47 -2.28 -2.36
CA THR A 7 -2.43 -2.18 -3.46
C THR A 7 -3.58 -3.16 -3.30
N HIS A 8 -3.33 -4.41 -2.90
CA HIS A 8 -4.43 -5.35 -2.66
C HIS A 8 -5.27 -4.96 -1.44
N ALA A 9 -4.65 -4.38 -0.41
CA ALA A 9 -5.35 -3.94 0.79
C ALA A 9 -6.30 -2.78 0.46
N LEU A 10 -5.86 -1.83 -0.37
CA LEU A 10 -6.69 -0.77 -0.91
C LEU A 10 -7.87 -1.33 -1.72
N ILE A 11 -7.62 -2.28 -2.63
CA ILE A 11 -8.68 -2.88 -3.45
C ILE A 11 -9.71 -3.56 -2.55
N TRP A 12 -9.27 -4.41 -1.62
CA TRP A 12 -10.16 -5.10 -0.68
C TRP A 12 -10.94 -4.15 0.22
N TRP A 13 -10.33 -3.06 0.67
CA TRP A 13 -11.03 -2.01 1.39
C TRP A 13 -12.17 -1.42 0.55
N LEU A 14 -11.89 -1.04 -0.69
CA LEU A 14 -12.85 -0.38 -1.57
C LEU A 14 -13.98 -1.31 -2.05
N THR A 15 -13.71 -2.61 -2.15
CA THR A 15 -14.71 -3.61 -2.57
C THR A 15 -15.39 -4.32 -1.41
N ASP A 16 -15.14 -3.87 -0.17
CA ASP A 16 -15.59 -4.53 1.05
C ASP A 16 -15.28 -6.05 1.09
N ASP A 17 -14.09 -6.44 0.62
CA ASP A 17 -13.69 -7.84 0.50
C ASP A 17 -13.35 -8.45 1.88
N PRO A 18 -13.87 -9.64 2.24
CA PRO A 18 -13.56 -10.31 3.51
C PRO A 18 -12.10 -10.76 3.65
N ALA A 19 -11.32 -10.77 2.56
CA ALA A 19 -9.89 -11.00 2.60
C ALA A 19 -9.12 -9.91 3.36
N LEU A 20 -9.71 -8.72 3.55
CA LEU A 20 -9.22 -7.71 4.49
C LEU A 20 -9.78 -7.99 5.90
N PRO A 21 -8.99 -8.53 6.83
CA PRO A 21 -9.42 -8.91 8.17
C PRO A 21 -9.91 -7.73 8.98
N GLN A 22 -10.84 -8.02 9.89
CA GLN A 22 -11.48 -7.00 10.72
C GLN A 22 -10.48 -6.14 11.49
N ALA A 23 -9.44 -6.73 12.08
CA ALA A 23 -8.46 -5.97 12.85
C ALA A 23 -7.65 -4.98 11.97
N ALA A 24 -7.42 -5.27 10.69
CA ALA A 24 -6.85 -4.29 9.76
C ALA A 24 -7.84 -3.15 9.48
N ARG A 25 -9.13 -3.48 9.29
CA ARG A 25 -10.21 -2.48 9.09
C ARG A 25 -10.38 -1.57 10.29
N ASP A 26 -10.30 -2.11 11.50
CA ASP A 26 -10.40 -1.34 12.74
C ASP A 26 -9.26 -0.32 12.85
N VAL A 27 -8.05 -0.71 12.45
CA VAL A 27 -6.88 0.19 12.44
C VAL A 27 -6.98 1.22 11.31
N ILE A 28 -7.52 0.86 10.14
CA ILE A 28 -7.74 1.80 9.02
C ILE A 28 -8.84 2.83 9.36
N THR A 29 -9.92 2.41 10.03
CA THR A 29 -11.05 3.30 10.40
C THR A 29 -10.78 4.18 11.61
N SER A 30 -9.80 3.83 12.43
CA SER A 30 -9.48 4.57 13.65
C SER A 30 -9.05 6.00 13.32
N PRO A 31 -9.72 7.03 13.86
CA PRO A 31 -9.41 8.43 13.58
C PRO A 31 -8.06 8.89 14.13
N ASP A 32 -7.44 8.11 15.02
CA ASP A 32 -6.09 8.36 15.55
C ASP A 32 -4.97 7.90 14.59
N ASN A 33 -5.34 7.42 13.38
CA ASN A 33 -4.41 6.92 12.38
C ASN A 33 -4.49 7.70 11.07
N ASP A 34 -3.32 8.09 10.56
CA ASP A 34 -3.18 8.65 9.22
C ASP A 34 -3.00 7.51 8.23
N VAL A 35 -3.83 7.45 7.19
CA VAL A 35 -3.80 6.39 6.17
C VAL A 35 -3.25 6.95 4.88
N TYR A 36 -2.13 6.41 4.42
CA TYR A 36 -1.48 6.79 3.17
C TYR A 36 -1.74 5.75 2.09
N VAL A 37 -1.90 6.22 0.85
CA VAL A 37 -1.96 5.39 -0.35
C VAL A 37 -0.93 5.89 -1.36
N SER A 38 -0.02 5.02 -1.78
CA SER A 38 1.03 5.40 -2.72
C SER A 38 0.55 5.51 -4.16
N HIS A 39 1.13 6.45 -4.91
CA HIS A 39 1.01 6.47 -6.37
C HIS A 39 1.59 5.20 -7.04
N VAL A 40 2.40 4.41 -6.33
CA VAL A 40 2.83 3.08 -6.78
C VAL A 40 1.61 2.16 -6.97
N SER A 41 0.63 2.21 -6.08
CA SER A 41 -0.59 1.42 -6.20
C SER A 41 -1.43 1.85 -7.40
N ALA A 42 -1.53 3.15 -7.67
CA ALA A 42 -2.16 3.66 -8.89
C ALA A 42 -1.43 3.17 -10.15
N TRP A 43 -0.10 3.17 -10.14
CA TRP A 43 0.72 2.65 -11.25
C TRP A 43 0.51 1.14 -11.45
N GLU A 44 0.52 0.34 -10.39
CA GLU A 44 0.25 -1.10 -10.45
C GLU A 44 -1.17 -1.39 -10.98
N ILE A 45 -2.17 -0.65 -10.49
CA ILE A 45 -3.56 -0.75 -10.97
C ILE A 45 -3.64 -0.43 -12.47
N ALA A 46 -2.95 0.61 -12.94
CA ALA A 46 -2.90 0.96 -14.35
C ALA A 46 -2.37 -0.19 -15.22
N VAL A 47 -1.27 -0.82 -14.79
CA VAL A 47 -0.67 -1.97 -15.47
C VAL A 47 -1.61 -3.17 -15.46
N LYS A 48 -2.21 -3.50 -14.30
CA LYS A 48 -3.18 -4.59 -14.19
C LYS A 48 -4.43 -4.37 -15.06
N ARG A 49 -4.94 -3.14 -15.15
CA ARG A 49 -6.05 -2.75 -16.03
C ARG A 49 -5.67 -2.93 -17.50
N GLN A 50 -4.48 -2.49 -17.92
CA GLN A 50 -4.00 -2.68 -19.30
C GLN A 50 -3.88 -4.17 -19.67
N LEU A 51 -3.52 -5.01 -18.70
CA LEU A 51 -3.44 -6.46 -18.86
C LEU A 51 -4.82 -7.16 -18.77
N GLY A 52 -5.92 -6.41 -18.59
CA GLY A 52 -7.27 -6.98 -18.45
C GLY A 52 -7.49 -7.78 -17.17
N LYS A 53 -6.64 -7.60 -16.15
CA LYS A 53 -6.71 -8.36 -14.89
C LYS A 53 -7.68 -7.77 -13.88
N ILE A 54 -7.92 -6.46 -13.95
CA ILE A 54 -8.83 -5.75 -13.05
C ILE A 54 -9.57 -4.65 -13.81
N GLU A 55 -10.76 -4.32 -13.33
CA GLU A 55 -11.47 -3.09 -13.67
C GLU A 55 -11.40 -2.15 -12.48
N PHE A 56 -10.86 -0.94 -12.68
CA PHE A 56 -10.73 0.05 -11.63
C PHE A 56 -10.83 1.45 -12.25
N PRO A 57 -11.63 2.38 -11.70
CA PRO A 57 -11.79 3.75 -12.21
C PRO A 57 -10.58 4.61 -11.82
N LEU A 58 -9.44 4.35 -12.46
CA LEU A 58 -8.16 4.99 -12.13
C LEU A 58 -8.20 6.51 -12.27
N GLU A 59 -9.02 7.02 -13.17
CA GLU A 59 -9.21 8.46 -13.40
C GLU A 59 -9.85 9.16 -12.19
N ALA A 60 -10.56 8.41 -11.32
CA ALA A 60 -11.17 8.91 -10.09
C ALA A 60 -10.32 8.61 -8.84
N PHE A 61 -9.05 8.21 -9.00
CA PHE A 61 -8.23 7.74 -7.89
C PHE A 61 -8.12 8.79 -6.77
N GLU A 62 -7.87 10.05 -7.09
CA GLU A 62 -7.79 11.13 -6.09
C GLU A 62 -9.11 11.35 -5.35
N ASP A 63 -10.24 11.33 -6.06
CA ASP A 63 -11.58 11.46 -5.46
C ASP A 63 -11.91 10.28 -4.53
N ILE A 64 -11.49 9.06 -4.91
CA ILE A 64 -11.62 7.86 -4.08
C ILE A 64 -10.82 8.02 -2.79
N LEU A 65 -9.56 8.49 -2.87
CA LEU A 65 -8.75 8.73 -1.68
C LEU A 65 -9.38 9.80 -0.78
N ALA A 66 -9.81 10.92 -1.37
CA ALA A 66 -10.45 12.01 -0.63
C ALA A 66 -11.72 11.55 0.10
N THR A 67 -12.56 10.75 -0.57
CA THR A 67 -13.81 10.21 0.02
C THR A 67 -13.54 9.28 1.21
N ASN A 68 -12.42 8.56 1.17
CA ASN A 68 -12.00 7.67 2.25
C ASN A 68 -11.09 8.35 3.29
N GLN A 69 -10.82 9.66 3.15
CA GLN A 69 -9.88 10.41 4.00
C GLN A 69 -8.46 9.81 3.99
N PHE A 70 -8.05 9.27 2.85
CA PHE A 70 -6.70 8.74 2.65
C PHE A 70 -5.79 9.81 2.04
N GLU A 71 -4.56 9.87 2.52
CA GLU A 71 -3.52 10.78 2.03
C GLU A 71 -2.77 10.16 0.85
N PRO A 72 -2.71 10.83 -0.33
CA PRO A 72 -1.86 10.37 -1.41
C PRO A 72 -0.38 10.47 -1.02
N LEU A 73 0.41 9.46 -1.37
CA LEU A 73 1.85 9.43 -1.16
C LEU A 73 2.61 9.40 -2.50
N PRO A 74 3.09 10.57 -2.99
CA PRO A 74 3.90 10.63 -4.20
C PRO A 74 5.23 9.89 -4.04
N ILE A 75 5.72 9.34 -5.16
CA ILE A 75 7.06 8.75 -5.24
C ILE A 75 8.08 9.89 -5.32
N ARG A 76 8.97 9.96 -4.33
CA ARG A 76 10.08 10.93 -4.28
C ARG A 76 11.40 10.24 -4.61
N LEU A 77 12.40 11.01 -5.05
CA LEU A 77 13.73 10.48 -5.38
C LEU A 77 14.34 9.66 -4.24
N GLU A 78 14.13 10.07 -3.00
CA GLU A 78 14.63 9.37 -1.83
C GLU A 78 14.04 7.96 -1.65
N HIS A 79 12.82 7.72 -2.13
CA HIS A 79 12.20 6.39 -2.16
C HIS A 79 12.90 5.49 -3.18
N ILE A 80 13.24 6.05 -4.35
CA ILE A 80 13.97 5.34 -5.41
C ILE A 80 15.39 4.98 -4.95
N LEU A 81 16.08 5.91 -4.28
CA LEU A 81 17.39 5.63 -3.69
C LEU A 81 17.32 4.57 -2.59
N ALA A 82 16.27 4.60 -1.75
CA ALA A 82 16.05 3.56 -0.75
C ALA A 82 15.79 2.18 -1.39
N LEU A 83 14.97 2.12 -2.45
CA LEU A 83 14.70 0.92 -3.23
C LEU A 83 16.00 0.25 -3.73
N GLY A 84 16.95 1.04 -4.26
CA GLY A 84 18.24 0.55 -4.75
C GLY A 84 19.10 -0.13 -3.68
N ASN A 85 18.85 0.18 -2.40
CA ASN A 85 19.56 -0.42 -1.26
C ASN A 85 18.79 -1.59 -0.61
N LEU A 86 17.57 -1.90 -1.07
CA LEU A 86 16.80 -3.01 -0.53
C LEU A 86 17.37 -4.37 -0.99
N PRO A 87 17.48 -5.36 -0.08
CA PRO A 87 17.85 -6.71 -0.47
C PRO A 87 16.82 -7.32 -1.46
N MET A 88 17.30 -8.23 -2.30
CA MET A 88 16.49 -8.91 -3.32
C MET A 88 15.69 -10.08 -2.73
N HIS A 89 14.79 -9.81 -1.78
CA HIS A 89 13.87 -10.80 -1.22
C HIS A 89 12.59 -10.95 -2.04
N HIS A 90 12.16 -9.86 -2.67
CA HIS A 90 10.96 -9.76 -3.49
C HIS A 90 11.35 -9.35 -4.93
N ARG A 91 10.61 -9.81 -5.95
CA ARG A 91 10.90 -9.51 -7.38
C ARG A 91 9.97 -8.48 -8.01
N ASP A 92 8.75 -8.36 -7.52
CA ASP A 92 7.82 -7.32 -7.96
C ASP A 92 8.37 -5.91 -7.65
N PRO A 93 8.54 -5.04 -8.66
CA PRO A 93 9.02 -3.68 -8.45
C PRO A 93 8.04 -2.80 -7.65
N PHE A 94 6.73 -3.05 -7.71
CA PHE A 94 5.71 -2.25 -7.00
C PHE A 94 5.82 -2.49 -5.50
N ASP A 95 5.78 -3.75 -5.08
CA ASP A 95 5.92 -4.19 -3.69
C ASP A 95 7.21 -3.66 -3.06
N ARG A 96 8.32 -3.75 -3.78
CA ARG A 96 9.60 -3.24 -3.29
C ARG A 96 9.61 -1.72 -3.12
N LEU A 97 8.92 -0.98 -3.98
CA LEU A 97 8.83 0.46 -3.85
C LEU A 97 7.90 0.87 -2.70
N LEU A 98 6.82 0.12 -2.45
CA LEU A 98 5.99 0.25 -1.24
C LEU A 98 6.81 0.00 0.03
N VAL A 99 7.63 -1.05 0.07
CA VAL A 99 8.58 -1.32 1.16
C VAL A 99 9.56 -0.16 1.34
N ALA A 100 10.12 0.36 0.24
CA ALA A 100 11.05 1.48 0.29
C ALA A 100 10.38 2.75 0.87
N GLN A 101 9.15 3.06 0.46
CA GLN A 101 8.36 4.16 1.00
C GLN A 101 8.03 3.95 2.48
N ALA A 102 7.55 2.77 2.85
CA ALA A 102 7.23 2.45 4.24
C ALA A 102 8.45 2.61 5.16
N GLY A 103 9.60 2.08 4.75
CA GLY A 103 10.84 2.22 5.51
C GLY A 103 11.33 3.66 5.59
N LYS A 104 11.33 4.38 4.46
CA LYS A 104 11.87 5.74 4.38
C LYS A 104 11.02 6.76 5.13
N ASP A 105 9.69 6.62 5.06
CA ASP A 105 8.74 7.55 5.65
C ASP A 105 8.24 7.08 7.04
N ARG A 106 8.79 5.96 7.52
CA ARG A 106 8.48 5.31 8.81
C ARG A 106 7.00 4.96 8.97
N LEU A 107 6.40 4.44 7.90
CA LEU A 107 5.01 4.00 7.86
C LEU A 107 4.92 2.51 8.23
N THR A 108 3.77 2.12 8.75
CA THR A 108 3.41 0.71 8.95
C THR A 108 2.71 0.23 7.69
N LEU A 109 3.30 -0.73 6.99
CA LEU A 109 2.76 -1.28 5.76
C LEU A 109 1.62 -2.26 6.10
N VAL A 110 0.43 -2.01 5.56
CA VAL A 110 -0.74 -2.88 5.66
C VAL A 110 -0.69 -3.81 4.45
N SER A 111 0.08 -4.90 4.56
CA SER A 111 0.19 -5.96 3.53
C SER A 111 -0.01 -7.38 4.08
N GLY A 112 -0.74 -8.21 3.33
CA GLY A 112 -0.96 -9.62 3.62
C GLY A 112 0.11 -10.52 2.99
N ASP A 113 1.04 -9.94 2.22
CA ASP A 113 2.15 -10.69 1.65
C ASP A 113 3.21 -10.99 2.71
N ARG A 114 3.37 -12.28 3.01
CA ARG A 114 4.35 -12.78 3.97
C ARG A 114 5.79 -12.49 3.56
N GLN A 115 6.09 -12.32 2.26
CA GLN A 115 7.44 -11.96 1.81
C GLN A 115 7.85 -10.57 2.30
N MET A 116 6.90 -9.68 2.60
CA MET A 116 7.20 -8.36 3.15
C MET A 116 7.95 -8.46 4.49
N ALA A 117 7.74 -9.54 5.26
CA ALA A 117 8.40 -9.76 6.55
C ALA A 117 9.92 -9.97 6.43
N ALA A 118 10.42 -10.28 5.23
CA ALA A 118 11.85 -10.35 4.98
C ALA A 118 12.52 -8.95 4.97
N TYR A 119 11.73 -7.89 4.90
CA TYR A 119 12.21 -6.51 4.97
C TYR A 119 12.11 -5.94 6.38
N ARG A 120 13.01 -5.01 6.70
CA ARG A 120 13.00 -4.29 7.99
C ARG A 120 11.99 -3.15 8.01
N VAL A 121 10.71 -3.46 7.77
CA VAL A 121 9.58 -2.54 7.83
C VAL A 121 8.55 -3.03 8.84
N ARG A 122 7.73 -2.10 9.36
CA ARG A 122 6.61 -2.47 10.25
C ARG A 122 5.46 -3.00 9.40
N LEU A 123 4.87 -4.13 9.80
CA LEU A 123 3.79 -4.78 9.06
C LEU A 123 2.54 -4.97 9.91
N LEU A 124 1.44 -4.41 9.45
CA LEU A 124 0.12 -4.62 10.05
C LEU A 124 -0.56 -5.79 9.35
N TRP A 125 -0.23 -7.02 9.79
CA TRP A 125 -0.96 -8.26 9.48
C TRP A 125 -0.27 -9.51 10.03
N ASN A 126 1.07 -9.51 10.12
CA ASN A 126 1.81 -10.61 10.76
C ASN A 126 1.88 -10.46 12.30
N GLU A 127 1.40 -9.34 12.84
CA GLU A 127 1.28 -9.08 14.29
C GLU A 127 -0.14 -9.43 14.82
N MET A 128 -1.01 -9.98 13.98
CA MET A 128 -2.41 -10.33 14.29
C MET A 128 -2.66 -11.83 14.21
#